data_AF-A0A7Y2HFK3-F1
#
_entry.id   AF-A0A7Y2HFK3-F1
#
_cell.length_a   1.000
_cell.length_b   1.000
_cell.length_c   1.000
_cell.angle_alpha   90.00
_cell.angle_beta   90.00
_cell.angle_gamma   90.00
#
_symmetry.space_group_name_H-M   'P 1'
#
loop_
_entity.id
_entity.type
_entity.pdbx_description
1 polymer ?
#
loop_
_entity_poly.entity_id
_entity_poly.type
_entity_poly.pdbx_seq_one_letter_code
_entity_poly.pdbx_strand_id
1 'polypeptide(L)'
;MFKTIIKNTIWLLVMVIAISSCQQSSGDEVMGYKYEVFTNKGDRRPVVGDYVYFKLYIMDQNDSLLQEMSREPQLPVLKVLTPEEQKANPNPISELLKEISLGDSARLIMPIDSFENFPLDKSQFDAIHYNVV
;
A
#
# COMPACT_ATOMS: atom_id res chain seq x y z
N MET A 1 0.99 3.51 -59.28
CA MET A 1 0.84 4.55 -58.23
C MET A 1 0.16 4.06 -56.94
N PHE A 2 -0.61 2.97 -56.93
CA PHE A 2 -1.28 2.46 -55.71
C PHE A 2 -0.36 1.80 -54.66
N LYS A 3 0.79 1.24 -55.06
CA LYS A 3 1.73 0.54 -54.14
C LYS A 3 2.50 1.47 -53.19
N THR A 4 2.74 2.72 -53.56
CA THR A 4 3.50 3.68 -52.74
C THR A 4 2.65 4.26 -51.61
N ILE A 5 1.35 4.42 -51.84
CA ILE A 5 0.40 4.99 -50.87
C ILE A 5 0.21 4.03 -49.68
N ILE A 6 0.08 2.72 -49.94
CA ILE A 6 -0.12 1.69 -48.90
C ILE A 6 1.09 1.54 -47.98
N LYS A 7 2.32 1.69 -48.52
CA LYS A 7 3.56 1.60 -47.73
C LYS A 7 3.72 2.79 -46.78
N ASN A 8 3.21 3.98 -47.15
CA ASN A 8 3.30 5.20 -46.36
C ASN A 8 2.20 5.30 -45.28
N THR A 9 1.07 4.61 -45.44
CA THR A 9 -0.01 4.57 -44.44
C THR A 9 0.29 3.59 -43.29
N ILE A 10 1.01 2.50 -43.57
CA ILE A 10 1.40 1.51 -42.55
C ILE A 10 2.39 2.10 -41.54
N TRP A 11 3.29 2.98 -41.98
CA TRP A 11 4.24 3.67 -41.08
C TRP A 11 3.57 4.67 -40.13
N LEU A 12 2.43 5.23 -40.52
CA LEU A 12 1.69 6.18 -39.69
C LEU A 12 0.85 5.49 -38.60
N LEU A 13 0.40 4.26 -38.85
CA LEU A 13 -0.41 3.47 -37.91
C LEU A 13 0.43 2.94 -36.73
N VAL A 14 1.71 2.62 -36.97
CA VAL A 14 2.63 2.08 -35.93
C VAL A 14 3.04 3.15 -34.90
N MET A 15 3.05 4.43 -35.28
CA MET A 15 3.41 5.54 -34.39
C MET A 15 2.32 5.89 -33.37
N VAL A 16 1.06 5.56 -33.66
CA VAL A 16 -0.09 5.84 -32.77
C VAL A 16 -0.23 4.79 -31.66
N ILE A 17 0.33 3.59 -31.84
CA ILE A 17 0.24 2.51 -30.85
C ILE A 17 1.28 2.69 -29.71
N ALA A 18 2.34 3.47 -29.95
CA ALA A 18 3.42 3.66 -28.97
C ALA A 18 3.08 4.62 -27.80
N ILE A 19 1.97 5.38 -27.87
CA ILE A 19 1.60 6.38 -26.85
C ILE A 19 0.62 5.86 -25.79
N SER A 20 0.16 4.61 -25.87
CA SER A 20 -0.85 4.07 -24.95
C SER A 20 -0.30 3.23 -23.79
N SER A 21 1.02 3.12 -23.61
CA SER A 21 1.63 2.25 -22.59
C SER A 21 2.17 2.99 -21.37
N CYS A 22 1.39 3.93 -20.82
CA CYS A 22 1.66 4.46 -19.49
C CYS A 22 0.35 4.74 -18.76
N GLN A 23 -0.45 3.69 -18.51
CA GLN A 23 -1.32 3.69 -17.35
C GLN A 23 -0.47 3.19 -16.19
N GLN A 24 0.34 4.09 -15.63
CA GLN A 24 0.89 3.91 -14.30
C GLN A 24 -0.33 3.88 -13.37
N SER A 25 -0.78 2.69 -12.96
CA SER A 25 -1.81 2.60 -11.92
C SER A 25 -1.21 3.26 -10.68
N SER A 26 -1.66 4.47 -10.38
CA SER A 26 -1.48 5.08 -9.08
C SER A 26 -2.28 4.20 -8.12
N GLY A 27 -1.61 3.21 -7.52
CA GLY A 27 -2.16 2.47 -6.40
C GLY A 27 -2.51 3.44 -5.29
N ASP A 28 -3.41 3.04 -4.40
CA ASP A 28 -3.77 3.89 -3.28
C ASP A 28 -2.54 4.11 -2.38
N GLU A 29 -2.39 5.33 -1.86
CA GLU A 29 -1.22 5.73 -1.07
C GLU A 29 -1.64 6.41 0.25
N VAL A 30 -0.92 6.10 1.32
CA VAL A 30 -0.98 6.81 2.60
C VAL A 30 0.41 7.26 3.00
N MET A 31 0.55 8.55 3.29
CA MET A 31 1.83 9.16 3.70
C MET A 31 3.00 8.87 2.71
N GLY A 32 2.70 8.71 1.42
CA GLY A 32 3.68 8.39 0.38
C GLY A 32 4.04 6.91 0.24
N TYR A 33 3.37 6.03 0.99
CA TYR A 33 3.51 4.57 0.90
C TYR A 33 2.29 3.96 0.25
N LYS A 34 2.52 2.99 -0.64
CA LYS A 34 1.45 2.26 -1.31
C LYS A 34 0.75 1.32 -0.35
N TYR A 35 -0.54 1.13 -0.55
CA TYR A 35 -1.29 0.09 0.11
C TYR A 35 -2.25 -0.63 -0.84
N GLU A 36 -2.63 -1.84 -0.46
CA GLU A 36 -3.56 -2.69 -1.20
C GLU A 36 -4.65 -3.18 -0.24
N VAL A 37 -5.93 -3.03 -0.61
CA VAL A 37 -7.05 -3.55 0.17
C VAL A 37 -7.47 -4.91 -0.41
N PHE A 38 -7.40 -5.98 0.38
CA PHE A 38 -7.79 -7.33 -0.04
C PHE A 38 -9.24 -7.66 0.25
N THR A 39 -9.76 -7.16 1.38
CA THR A 39 -11.15 -7.36 1.79
C THR A 39 -11.76 -6.00 2.08
N ASN A 40 -12.86 -5.69 1.39
CA ASN A 40 -13.69 -4.52 1.66
C ASN A 40 -15.11 -5.00 1.95
N LYS A 41 -15.36 -5.35 3.20
CA LYS A 41 -16.63 -5.91 3.69
C LYS A 41 -17.15 -5.18 4.92
N GLY A 42 -16.32 -4.34 5.53
CA GLY A 42 -16.70 -3.55 6.69
C GLY A 42 -17.67 -2.42 6.34
N ASP A 43 -18.56 -2.13 7.27
CA ASP A 43 -19.62 -1.12 7.15
C ASP A 43 -19.29 0.19 7.88
N ARG A 44 -18.33 0.15 8.81
CA ARG A 44 -17.92 1.30 9.62
C ARG A 44 -16.45 1.60 9.46
N ARG A 45 -16.13 2.81 8.98
CA ARG A 45 -14.78 3.38 9.09
C ARG A 45 -14.55 3.95 10.49
N PRO A 46 -13.34 3.80 11.05
CA PRO A 46 -13.04 4.33 12.37
C PRO A 46 -12.94 5.87 12.31
N VAL A 47 -13.39 6.53 13.37
CA VAL A 47 -13.42 8.00 13.48
C VAL A 47 -12.49 8.50 14.57
N VAL A 48 -12.13 9.79 14.54
CA VAL A 48 -11.25 10.41 15.53
C VAL A 48 -11.70 10.09 16.96
N GLY A 49 -10.76 9.62 17.77
CA GLY A 49 -10.99 9.20 19.15
C GLY A 49 -11.28 7.71 19.33
N ASP A 50 -11.63 6.98 18.27
CA ASP A 50 -11.79 5.53 18.33
C ASP A 50 -10.47 4.83 18.67
N TYR A 51 -10.58 3.70 19.37
CA TYR A 51 -9.48 2.76 19.56
C TYR A 51 -9.71 1.55 18.66
N VAL A 52 -8.78 1.32 17.74
CA VAL A 52 -8.85 0.24 16.76
C VAL A 52 -7.91 -0.87 17.18
N TYR A 53 -8.48 -2.04 17.40
CA TYR A 53 -7.76 -3.29 17.60
C TYR A 53 -7.69 -4.02 16.26
N PHE A 54 -6.52 -4.50 15.89
CA PHE A 54 -6.30 -5.17 14.62
C PHE A 54 -5.24 -6.25 14.79
N LYS A 55 -5.23 -7.22 13.89
CA LYS A 55 -4.13 -8.19 13.75
C LYS A 55 -3.10 -7.59 12.82
N LEU A 56 -1.84 -7.77 13.14
CA LEU A 56 -0.73 -7.30 12.33
C LEU A 56 0.21 -8.46 12.01
N TYR A 57 0.48 -8.64 10.72
CA TYR A 57 1.50 -9.55 10.22
C TYR A 57 2.53 -8.73 9.45
N ILE A 58 3.78 -8.78 9.89
CA ILE A 58 4.91 -8.13 9.22
C ILE A 58 5.59 -9.20 8.38
N MET A 59 5.69 -8.96 7.09
CA MET A 59 6.19 -9.90 6.11
C MET A 59 7.27 -9.26 5.24
N ASP A 60 8.11 -10.08 4.63
CA ASP A 60 9.02 -9.63 3.59
C ASP A 60 8.28 -9.48 2.23
N GLN A 61 9.01 -9.05 1.20
CA GLN A 61 8.50 -8.87 -0.15
C GLN A 61 8.05 -10.18 -0.84
N ASN A 62 8.45 -11.34 -0.30
CA ASN A 62 8.12 -12.67 -0.81
C ASN A 62 7.01 -13.35 0.01
N ASP A 63 6.31 -12.59 0.86
CA ASP A 63 5.28 -13.08 1.78
C ASP A 63 5.79 -14.11 2.82
N SER A 64 7.07 -14.04 3.19
CA SER A 64 7.61 -14.74 4.36
C SER A 64 7.26 -13.97 5.63
N LEU A 65 6.71 -14.65 6.63
CA LEU A 65 6.36 -14.05 7.92
C LEU A 65 7.62 -13.71 8.73
N LEU A 66 7.80 -12.43 9.06
CA LEU A 66 8.87 -11.93 9.92
C LEU A 66 8.40 -11.79 11.37
N GLN A 67 7.17 -11.28 11.56
CA GLN A 67 6.58 -11.09 12.88
C GLN A 67 5.06 -11.16 12.81
N GLU A 68 4.45 -11.69 13.87
CA GLU A 68 3.00 -11.81 14.02
C GLU A 68 2.53 -11.20 15.34
N MET A 69 1.46 -10.42 15.26
CA MET A 69 0.74 -9.84 16.39
C MET A 69 -0.76 -10.00 16.14
N SER A 70 -1.28 -11.21 16.35
CA SER A 70 -2.65 -11.59 15.93
C SER A 70 -3.56 -12.06 17.08
N ARG A 71 -3.04 -12.13 18.30
CA ARG A 71 -3.71 -12.68 19.49
C ARG A 71 -3.39 -11.88 20.73
N GLU A 72 -4.34 -11.85 21.67
CA GLU A 72 -4.14 -11.31 23.01
C GLU A 72 -2.98 -12.01 23.74
N PRO A 73 -2.20 -11.29 24.58
CA PRO A 73 -2.28 -9.87 24.90
C PRO A 73 -1.52 -8.95 23.91
N GLN A 74 -1.12 -9.49 22.76
CA GLN A 74 -0.21 -8.86 21.82
C GLN A 74 -0.92 -8.13 20.67
N LEU A 75 -2.26 -8.02 20.71
CA LEU A 75 -3.01 -7.30 19.70
C LEU A 75 -2.64 -5.81 19.74
N PRO A 76 -2.14 -5.25 18.63
CA PRO A 76 -1.93 -3.83 18.52
C PRO A 76 -3.25 -3.07 18.70
N VAL A 77 -3.15 -1.94 19.39
CA VAL A 77 -4.23 -0.97 19.51
C VAL A 77 -3.72 0.41 19.15
N LEU A 78 -4.43 1.09 18.26
CA LEU A 78 -4.13 2.47 17.89
C LEU A 78 -5.35 3.35 18.13
N LYS A 79 -5.12 4.55 18.66
CA LYS A 79 -6.13 5.61 18.74
C LYS A 79 -6.14 6.35 17.41
N VAL A 80 -7.32 6.56 16.83
CA VAL A 80 -7.48 7.42 15.65
C VAL A 80 -7.25 8.87 16.06
N LEU A 81 -6.17 9.44 15.55
CA LEU A 81 -5.71 10.79 15.89
C LEU A 81 -6.47 11.88 15.11
N THR A 82 -6.57 13.06 15.69
CA THR A 82 -6.93 14.28 14.96
C THR A 82 -5.86 14.60 13.90
N PRO A 83 -6.17 15.40 12.86
CA PRO A 83 -5.17 15.81 11.87
C PRO A 83 -3.95 16.53 12.46
N GLU A 84 -4.12 17.27 13.56
CA GLU A 84 -3.04 17.99 14.24
C GLU A 84 -2.13 17.02 15.00
N GLU A 85 -2.71 16.08 15.76
CA GLU A 85 -1.98 15.02 16.46
C GLU A 85 -1.23 14.12 15.45
N GLN A 86 -1.86 13.77 14.33
CA GLN A 86 -1.24 12.95 13.29
C GLN A 86 -0.05 13.66 12.61
N LYS A 87 -0.12 14.98 12.40
CA LYS A 87 1.03 15.76 11.91
C LYS A 87 2.18 15.78 12.92
N ALA A 88 1.85 15.83 14.22
CA ALA A 88 2.85 15.82 15.28
C ALA A 88 3.48 14.44 15.49
N ASN A 89 2.72 13.37 15.24
CA ASN A 89 3.17 11.99 15.37
C ASN A 89 2.74 11.14 14.16
N PRO A 90 3.46 11.27 13.03
CA PRO A 90 3.09 10.60 11.79
C PRO A 90 3.25 9.08 11.92
N ASN A 91 2.16 8.36 11.64
CA ASN A 91 2.15 6.88 11.61
C ASN A 91 1.38 6.38 10.38
N PRO A 92 2.05 5.74 9.41
CA PRO A 92 1.41 5.21 8.21
C PRO A 92 0.33 4.14 8.46
N ILE A 93 0.49 3.31 9.50
CA ILE A 93 -0.51 2.28 9.85
C ILE A 93 -1.78 2.95 10.41
N SER A 94 -1.61 3.95 11.27
CA SER A 94 -2.74 4.77 11.77
C SER A 94 -3.53 5.38 10.61
N GLU A 95 -2.83 5.84 9.58
CA GLU A 95 -3.44 6.48 8.42
C GLU A 95 -4.11 5.47 7.48
N LEU A 96 -3.50 4.30 7.27
CA LEU A 96 -4.14 3.18 6.57
C LEU A 96 -5.45 2.75 7.25
N LEU A 97 -5.48 2.67 8.58
CA LEU A 97 -6.67 2.26 9.32
C LEU A 97 -7.87 3.18 9.10
N LYS A 98 -7.65 4.46 8.75
CA LYS A 98 -8.72 5.42 8.42
C LYS A 98 -9.27 5.24 7.01
N GLU A 99 -8.50 4.63 6.12
CA GLU A 99 -8.91 4.37 4.74
C GLU A 99 -9.75 3.09 4.59
N ILE A 100 -9.65 2.17 5.57
CA ILE A 100 -10.35 0.88 5.56
C ILE A 100 -11.46 0.82 6.63
N SER A 101 -12.44 -0.04 6.42
CA SER A 101 -13.52 -0.28 7.38
C SER A 101 -13.16 -1.39 8.38
N LEU A 102 -13.89 -1.45 9.51
CA LEU A 102 -13.72 -2.54 10.48
C LEU A 102 -14.02 -3.91 9.84
N GLY A 103 -13.07 -4.84 9.95
CA GLY A 103 -13.16 -6.17 9.33
C GLY A 103 -12.60 -6.24 7.90
N ASP A 104 -12.12 -5.12 7.37
CA ASP A 104 -11.32 -5.12 6.16
C ASP A 104 -9.90 -5.61 6.42
N SER A 105 -9.21 -6.00 5.36
CA SER A 105 -7.80 -6.38 5.42
C SER A 105 -7.03 -5.65 4.35
N ALA A 106 -5.89 -5.09 4.71
CA ALA A 106 -5.04 -4.34 3.79
C ALA A 106 -3.56 -4.59 4.06
N ARG A 107 -2.74 -4.38 3.04
CA ARG A 107 -1.27 -4.41 3.11
C ARG A 107 -0.73 -3.02 2.88
N LEU A 108 0.05 -2.52 3.82
CA LEU A 108 0.92 -1.36 3.60
C LEU A 108 2.29 -1.86 3.10
N ILE A 109 2.81 -1.24 2.05
CA ILE A 109 4.09 -1.60 1.44
C ILE A 109 5.10 -0.49 1.71
N MET A 110 6.07 -0.76 2.57
CA MET A 110 7.12 0.20 2.95
C MET A 110 8.47 -0.24 2.36
N PRO A 111 9.15 0.58 1.52
CA PRO A 111 10.49 0.28 1.04
C PRO A 111 11.48 0.10 2.19
N ILE A 112 12.43 -0.83 2.07
CA ILE A 112 13.41 -1.09 3.14
C ILE A 112 14.23 0.16 3.52
N ASP A 113 14.46 1.04 2.54
CA ASP A 113 15.19 2.29 2.71
C ASP A 113 14.47 3.31 3.59
N SER A 114 13.17 3.11 3.85
CA SER A 114 12.37 3.96 4.75
C SER A 114 12.67 3.71 6.24
N PHE A 115 13.36 2.62 6.57
CA PHE A 115 13.69 2.28 7.94
C PHE A 115 15.10 2.76 8.27
N GLU A 116 15.27 3.68 9.21
CA GLU A 116 16.62 4.11 9.63
C GLU A 116 17.35 2.94 10.31
N ASN A 117 16.72 2.32 11.30
CA ASN A 117 17.26 1.22 12.10
C ASN A 117 16.41 -0.04 11.91
N PHE A 118 16.73 -0.83 10.90
CA PHE A 118 16.11 -2.15 10.69
C PHE A 118 16.95 -3.24 11.39
N PRO A 119 16.34 -4.14 12.19
CA PRO A 119 17.09 -5.10 13.01
C PRO A 119 17.74 -6.23 12.21
N LEU A 120 17.31 -6.45 10.97
CA LEU A 120 17.86 -7.46 10.06
C LEU A 120 18.75 -6.80 9.01
N ASP A 121 19.51 -7.62 8.30
CA ASP A 121 20.30 -7.18 7.15
C ASP A 121 19.39 -6.70 6.01
N LYS A 122 19.39 -5.38 5.77
CA LYS A 122 18.57 -4.73 4.76
C LYS A 122 18.80 -5.24 3.35
N SER A 123 19.98 -5.78 3.04
CA SER A 123 20.33 -6.23 1.68
C SER A 123 19.48 -7.40 1.17
N GLN A 124 18.73 -8.04 2.06
CA GLN A 124 17.85 -9.17 1.76
C GLN A 124 16.42 -8.76 1.43
N PHE A 125 16.08 -7.47 1.62
CA PHE A 125 14.71 -6.97 1.52
C PHE A 125 14.63 -5.83 0.52
N ASP A 126 13.59 -5.83 -0.30
CA ASP A 126 13.23 -4.67 -1.12
C ASP A 126 12.19 -3.81 -0.40
N ALA A 127 11.26 -4.47 0.29
CA ALA A 127 10.17 -3.85 1.03
C ALA A 127 9.74 -4.72 2.21
N ILE A 128 9.08 -4.08 3.17
CA ILE A 128 8.39 -4.71 4.29
C ILE A 128 6.89 -4.51 4.10
N HIS A 129 6.14 -5.60 4.21
CA HIS A 129 4.70 -5.63 4.08
C HIS A 129 4.05 -5.70 5.45
N TYR A 130 3.20 -4.73 5.78
CA TYR A 130 2.39 -4.71 7.00
C TYR A 130 0.96 -5.09 6.64
N ASN A 131 0.59 -6.34 6.89
CA ASN A 131 -0.76 -6.83 6.66
C ASN A 131 -1.61 -6.62 7.92
N VAL A 132 -2.62 -5.77 7.79
CA VAL A 132 -3.60 -5.42 8.82
C VAL A 132 -4.90 -6.17 8.55
N VAL A 133 -5.51 -6.73 9.59
CA VAL A 133 -6.80 -7.48 9.55
C VAL A 133 -7.65 -7.18 10.76
#